data_AF-B9T8V3-F1
#
_entry.id   AF-B9T8V3-F1
#
_cell.length_a   1.000
_cell.length_b   1.000
_cell.length_c   1.000
_cell.angle_alpha   90.00
_cell.angle_beta   90.00
_cell.angle_gamma   90.00
#
_symmetry.space_group_name_H-M   'P 1'
#
loop_
_entity.id
_entity.type
_entity.pdbx_description
1 polymer ?
#
loop_
_entity_poly.entity_id
_entity_poly.type
_entity_poly.pdbx_seq_one_letter_code
_entity_poly.pdbx_strand_id
1 'polypeptide(L)'
;MRQFVARHRRPRQYPGATPRRSRPDNAGRFLLPRKIIPNGRVMNAFFNNMSLGRRLKLGFLLIALILITLLTVAYLNFSKLNEASRWNDHTYQVLEATSQVQRSILDMETGERGYALSGMPDSLEPYRRGVENVATFLRQPAH
;
A
#
# COMPACT_ATOMS: atom_id res chain seq x y z
N MET A 1 55.07 -70.82 10.13
CA MET A 1 56.27 -71.24 9.39
C MET A 1 57.11 -69.99 9.13
N ARG A 2 58.15 -69.77 9.94
CA ARG A 2 59.58 -69.76 9.53
C ARG A 2 59.95 -68.58 8.61
N GLN A 3 60.58 -67.52 9.13
CA GLN A 3 61.98 -67.42 9.57
C GLN A 3 62.94 -67.09 8.41
N PHE A 4 63.88 -66.18 8.72
CA PHE A 4 65.27 -66.17 8.24
C PHE A 4 65.46 -65.59 6.80
N VAL A 5 66.51 -64.85 6.45
CA VAL A 5 67.85 -64.69 7.02
C VAL A 5 68.51 -63.48 6.33
N ALA A 6 69.05 -62.53 7.09
CA ALA A 6 70.48 -62.24 7.21
C ALA A 6 71.31 -62.26 5.91
N ARG A 7 71.90 -61.13 5.52
CA ARG A 7 73.29 -60.81 5.89
C ARG A 7 73.74 -59.49 5.31
N HIS A 8 74.25 -58.67 6.21
CA HIS A 8 74.97 -57.45 5.95
C HIS A 8 76.29 -57.71 5.23
N ARG A 9 76.55 -56.95 4.17
CA ARG A 9 77.90 -56.56 3.79
C ARG A 9 77.94 -55.06 3.61
N ARG A 10 78.49 -54.37 4.61
CA ARG A 10 78.98 -53.00 4.47
C ARG A 10 80.25 -53.03 3.63
N PRO A 11 80.51 -51.99 2.84
CA PRO A 11 81.78 -51.33 3.10
C PRO A 11 81.76 -49.80 2.94
N ARG A 12 82.72 -49.21 3.67
CA ARG A 12 83.44 -47.95 3.43
C ARG A 12 82.72 -46.64 3.80
N GLN A 13 83.01 -46.23 5.03
CA GLN A 13 82.99 -44.86 5.52
C GLN A 13 84.12 -44.09 4.82
N TYR A 14 83.77 -43.05 4.05
CA TYR A 14 84.74 -42.10 3.53
C TYR A 14 85.01 -41.00 4.56
N PRO A 15 86.28 -40.62 4.77
CA PRO A 15 86.68 -39.50 5.61
C PRO A 15 86.52 -38.18 4.86
N GLY A 16 86.06 -37.15 5.55
CA GLY A 16 86.02 -35.78 5.02
C GLY A 16 84.62 -35.20 4.97
N ALA A 17 84.31 -34.35 5.95
CA ALA A 17 83.07 -33.60 6.06
C ALA A 17 82.81 -32.74 4.81
N THR A 18 81.59 -32.83 4.29
CA THR A 18 81.08 -31.99 3.20
C THR A 18 81.05 -30.51 3.60
N PRO A 19 81.35 -29.57 2.69
CA PRO A 19 81.08 -28.16 2.91
C PRO A 19 79.57 -27.96 3.07
N ARG A 20 79.20 -27.28 4.15
CA ARG A 20 77.85 -26.86 4.49
C ARG A 20 77.30 -25.96 3.37
N ARG A 21 76.52 -26.53 2.44
CA ARG A 21 75.73 -25.76 1.47
C ARG A 21 74.36 -25.48 2.07
N SER A 22 74.16 -24.19 2.31
CA SER A 22 72.93 -23.41 2.45
C SER A 22 71.62 -24.19 2.54
N ARG A 23 70.97 -24.07 3.71
CA ARG A 23 69.53 -24.29 3.88
C ARG A 23 68.78 -23.57 2.74
N PRO A 24 67.94 -24.24 1.95
CA PRO A 24 66.84 -23.54 1.34
C PRO A 24 65.86 -23.26 2.48
N ASP A 25 65.81 -22.00 2.85
CA ASP A 25 64.73 -21.31 3.54
C ASP A 25 63.43 -21.40 2.73
N ASN A 26 62.96 -22.63 2.51
CA ASN A 26 61.60 -22.87 2.05
C ASN A 26 60.65 -22.84 3.26
N ALA A 27 60.62 -21.69 3.94
CA ALA A 27 59.40 -21.19 4.54
C ALA A 27 58.55 -20.57 3.42
N GLY A 28 58.29 -21.37 2.38
CA GLY A 28 57.22 -21.17 1.41
C GLY A 28 55.90 -21.39 2.14
N ARG A 29 55.64 -20.46 3.05
CA ARG A 29 54.38 -20.21 3.74
C ARG A 29 53.31 -20.40 2.68
N PHE A 30 52.47 -21.40 2.89
CA PHE A 30 51.28 -21.64 2.10
C PHE A 30 50.38 -20.42 2.31
N LEU A 31 50.69 -19.34 1.59
CA LEU A 31 49.86 -18.15 1.49
C LEU A 31 48.68 -18.61 0.66
N LEU A 32 47.65 -19.10 1.35
CA LEU A 32 46.34 -19.21 0.74
C LEU A 32 46.11 -17.89 0.01
N PRO A 33 45.82 -17.90 -1.30
CA PRO A 33 45.48 -16.67 -1.98
C PRO A 33 44.31 -16.10 -1.17
N ARG A 34 44.53 -14.95 -0.54
CA ARG A 34 43.46 -14.27 0.18
C ARG A 34 42.47 -13.92 -0.91
N LYS A 35 41.45 -14.77 -1.07
CA LYS A 35 40.36 -14.56 -1.99
C LYS A 35 39.77 -13.23 -1.55
N ILE A 36 40.09 -12.19 -2.30
CA ILE A 36 39.50 -10.87 -2.13
C ILE A 36 38.03 -11.12 -2.44
N ILE A 37 37.22 -11.27 -1.40
CA ILE A 37 35.78 -11.21 -1.53
C ILE A 37 35.55 -9.77 -1.97
N PRO A 38 35.10 -9.51 -3.22
CA PRO A 38 34.70 -8.17 -3.58
C PRO A 38 33.53 -7.82 -2.67
N ASN A 39 33.74 -6.89 -1.75
CA ASN A 39 32.65 -6.30 -0.97
C ASN A 39 31.58 -5.86 -1.97
N GLY A 40 30.36 -6.34 -1.78
CA GLY A 40 29.21 -6.09 -2.64
C GLY A 40 28.93 -4.60 -2.81
N ARG A 41 29.64 -3.96 -3.74
CA ARG A 41 29.25 -2.71 -4.37
C ARG A 41 28.10 -3.01 -5.33
N VAL A 42 26.99 -3.44 -4.76
CA VAL A 42 25.67 -3.26 -5.37
C VAL A 42 25.08 -2.00 -4.75
N MET A 43 24.48 -1.18 -5.59
CA MET A 43 23.85 0.11 -5.30
C MET A 43 24.79 1.28 -4.97
N ASN A 44 25.26 1.96 -6.02
CA ASN A 44 25.20 3.44 -6.14
C ASN A 44 25.82 3.97 -7.45
N ALA A 45 26.08 3.10 -8.44
CA ALA A 45 26.53 3.52 -9.76
C ALA A 45 25.45 4.28 -10.58
N PHE A 46 24.17 4.25 -10.18
CA PHE A 46 23.11 5.02 -10.82
C PHE A 46 23.13 6.51 -10.46
N PHE A 47 23.70 6.88 -9.31
CA PHE A 47 23.60 8.25 -8.80
C PHE A 47 24.73 9.16 -9.24
N ASN A 48 25.84 8.66 -9.79
CA ASN A 48 27.05 9.48 -9.91
C ASN A 48 27.37 10.12 -11.27
N ASN A 49 26.59 9.86 -12.33
CA ASN A 49 26.86 10.43 -13.66
C ASN A 49 25.88 11.50 -14.15
N MET A 50 25.13 12.13 -13.24
CA MET A 50 24.28 13.27 -13.57
C MET A 50 24.82 14.53 -12.88
N SER A 51 24.98 15.60 -13.67
CA SER A 51 25.42 16.91 -13.21
C SER A 51 24.60 17.35 -11.98
N LEU A 52 25.25 18.04 -11.05
CA LEU A 52 24.63 18.52 -9.81
C LEU A 52 23.26 19.18 -10.07
N GLY A 53 23.14 19.92 -11.18
CA GLY A 53 21.88 20.53 -11.63
C GLY A 53 20.79 19.53 -12.04
N ARG A 54 21.11 18.36 -12.62
CA ARG A 54 20.11 17.32 -12.95
C ARG A 54 19.56 16.66 -11.69
N ARG A 55 20.38 16.46 -10.65
CA ARG A 55 19.92 15.89 -9.37
C ARG A 55 19.01 16.88 -8.62
N LEU A 56 19.34 18.17 -8.66
CA LEU A 56 18.49 19.25 -8.16
C LEU A 56 17.16 19.34 -8.91
N LYS A 57 17.18 19.27 -10.24
CA LYS A 57 15.96 19.25 -11.07
C LYS A 57 15.10 18.01 -10.79
N LEU A 58 15.71 16.83 -10.60
CA LEU A 58 15.00 15.60 -10.26
C LEU A 58 14.32 15.70 -8.89
N GLY A 59 15.00 16.23 -7.88
CA GLY A 59 14.40 16.46 -6.56
C GLY A 59 13.26 17.47 -6.60
N PHE A 60 13.46 18.59 -7.30
CA PHE A 60 12.42 19.60 -7.50
C PHE A 60 11.20 19.04 -8.24
N LEU A 61 11.43 18.26 -9.31
CA LEU A 61 10.35 17.61 -10.05
C LEU A 61 9.57 16.64 -9.16
N LEU A 62 10.25 15.87 -8.32
CA LEU A 62 9.62 14.91 -7.42
C LEU A 62 8.73 15.62 -6.38
N ILE A 63 9.20 16.71 -5.79
CA ILE A 63 8.42 17.54 -4.86
C ILE A 63 7.23 18.17 -5.58
N ALA A 64 7.42 18.71 -6.79
CA ALA A 64 6.34 19.28 -7.59
C ALA A 64 5.28 18.22 -7.94
N LEU A 65 5.70 17.00 -8.24
CA LEU A 65 4.80 15.88 -8.55
C LEU A 65 3.97 15.48 -7.32
N ILE A 66 4.59 15.42 -6.14
CA ILE A 66 3.89 15.19 -4.87
C ILE A 66 2.87 16.32 -4.62
N LEU A 67 3.24 17.57 -4.87
CA LEU A 67 2.36 18.72 -4.68
C LEU A 67 1.17 18.71 -5.66
N ILE A 68 1.40 18.39 -6.93
CA ILE A 68 0.34 18.21 -7.92
C ILE A 68 -0.57 17.03 -7.53
N THR A 69 0.01 15.93 -7.04
CA THR A 69 -0.76 14.78 -6.56
C THR A 69 -1.64 15.18 -5.37
N LEU A 70 -1.10 15.92 -4.40
CA LEU A 70 -1.86 16.46 -3.27
C LEU A 70 -2.97 17.40 -3.72
N LEU A 71 -2.71 18.32 -4.66
CA LEU A 71 -3.73 19.20 -5.23
C LEU A 71 -4.80 18.43 -6.00
N THR A 72 -4.42 17.40 -6.76
CA THR A 72 -5.35 16.55 -7.51
C THR A 72 -6.21 15.74 -6.55
N VAL A 73 -5.59 15.12 -5.54
CA VAL A 73 -6.28 14.41 -4.47
C VAL A 73 -7.18 15.37 -3.70
N ALA A 74 -6.74 16.57 -3.36
CA ALA A 74 -7.56 17.58 -2.69
C ALA A 74 -8.70 18.08 -3.57
N TYR A 75 -8.51 18.25 -4.88
CA TYR A 75 -9.54 18.68 -5.82
C TYR A 75 -10.58 17.57 -6.03
N LEU A 76 -10.15 16.34 -6.28
CA LEU A 76 -11.02 15.17 -6.35
C LEU A 76 -11.71 14.92 -5.01
N ASN A 77 -11.02 15.14 -3.88
CA ASN A 77 -11.61 15.07 -2.55
C ASN A 77 -12.51 16.26 -2.26
N PHE A 78 -12.31 17.45 -2.84
CA PHE A 78 -13.18 18.60 -2.66
C PHE A 78 -14.47 18.41 -3.46
N SER A 79 -14.38 17.85 -4.67
CA SER A 79 -15.51 17.29 -5.39
C SER A 79 -16.20 16.22 -4.54
N LYS A 80 -15.43 15.31 -3.90
CA LYS A 80 -15.91 14.32 -2.91
C LYS A 80 -16.13 14.85 -1.49
N LEU A 81 -15.98 16.12 -1.18
CA LEU A 81 -16.30 16.71 0.13
C LEU A 81 -17.60 17.51 -0.03
N ASN A 82 -17.81 18.06 -1.23
CA ASN A 82 -19.15 18.33 -1.74
C ASN A 82 -19.93 17.04 -2.07
N GLU A 83 -19.28 15.87 -2.23
CA GLU A 83 -19.95 14.59 -2.58
C GLU A 83 -19.84 13.47 -1.49
N ALA A 84 -19.07 13.66 -0.43
CA ALA A 84 -19.32 13.13 0.91
C ALA A 84 -20.47 13.91 1.57
N SER A 85 -20.81 15.07 1.01
CA SER A 85 -22.13 15.68 1.09
C SER A 85 -23.14 15.15 0.03
N ARG A 86 -22.83 14.14 -0.80
CA ARG A 86 -23.77 13.53 -1.78
C ARG A 86 -24.07 12.05 -1.57
N TRP A 87 -23.25 11.32 -0.80
CA TRP A 87 -23.79 10.19 -0.03
C TRP A 87 -24.80 10.64 1.04
N ASN A 88 -24.82 11.94 1.32
CA ASN A 88 -25.84 12.71 2.01
C ASN A 88 -27.04 13.04 1.09
N ASP A 89 -26.82 13.33 -0.19
CA ASP A 89 -27.91 13.79 -1.08
C ASP A 89 -28.94 12.70 -1.36
N HIS A 90 -28.55 11.46 -1.67
CA HIS A 90 -29.55 10.39 -1.85
C HIS A 90 -30.16 9.90 -0.54
N THR A 91 -29.38 9.82 0.54
CA THR A 91 -29.91 9.40 1.84
C THR A 91 -30.88 10.44 2.40
N TYR A 92 -30.60 11.74 2.25
CA TYR A 92 -31.54 12.78 2.61
C TYR A 92 -32.71 12.88 1.66
N GLN A 93 -32.53 12.71 0.34
CA GLN A 93 -33.67 12.70 -0.59
C GLN A 93 -34.63 11.56 -0.27
N VAL A 94 -34.11 10.35 0.00
CA VAL A 94 -34.95 9.21 0.38
C VAL A 94 -35.56 9.40 1.77
N LEU A 95 -34.82 9.95 2.74
CA LEU A 95 -35.34 10.21 4.09
C LEU A 95 -36.39 11.33 4.10
N GLU A 96 -36.17 12.39 3.33
CA GLU A 96 -37.10 13.50 3.16
C GLU A 96 -38.35 13.03 2.41
N ALA A 97 -38.19 12.30 1.31
CA ALA A 97 -39.27 11.65 0.60
C ALA A 97 -40.11 10.75 1.52
N THR A 98 -39.44 9.88 2.29
CA THR A 98 -40.10 8.99 3.25
C THR A 98 -40.81 9.78 4.35
N SER A 99 -40.20 10.86 4.85
CA SER A 99 -40.81 11.73 5.87
C SER A 99 -42.04 12.46 5.34
N GLN A 100 -42.01 12.94 4.09
CA GLN A 100 -43.15 13.61 3.46
C GLN A 100 -44.32 12.64 3.22
N VAL A 101 -44.03 11.42 2.75
CA VAL A 101 -45.04 10.38 2.59
C VAL A 101 -45.62 9.98 3.94
N GLN A 102 -44.78 9.81 4.97
CA GLN A 102 -45.24 9.49 6.33
C GLN A 102 -46.17 10.57 6.90
N ARG A 103 -45.82 11.85 6.75
CA ARG A 103 -46.68 12.96 7.19
C ARG A 103 -48.02 12.95 6.45
N SER A 104 -48.01 12.70 5.14
CA SER A 104 -49.23 12.63 4.35
C SER A 104 -50.15 11.49 4.79
N ILE A 105 -49.58 10.34 5.18
CA ILE A 105 -50.34 9.22 5.75
C ILE A 105 -50.92 9.58 7.12
N LEU A 106 -50.17 10.30 7.97
CA LEU A 106 -50.68 10.77 9.27
C LEU A 106 -51.82 11.79 9.11
N ASP A 107 -51.75 12.66 8.11
CA ASP A 107 -52.83 13.59 7.78
C ASP A 107 -54.08 12.83 7.32
N MET A 108 -53.91 11.75 6.53
CA MET A 108 -55.00 10.85 6.16
C MET A 108 -55.64 10.17 7.38
N GLU A 109 -54.83 9.62 8.29
CA GLU A 109 -55.32 9.00 9.51
C GLU A 109 -56.03 10.00 10.43
N THR A 110 -55.51 11.22 10.53
CA THR A 110 -56.11 12.31 11.31
C THR A 110 -57.46 12.72 10.74
N GLY A 111 -57.57 12.83 9.40
CA GLY A 111 -58.82 13.21 8.75
C GLY A 111 -59.91 12.14 8.87
N GLU A 112 -59.54 10.87 8.66
CA GLU A 112 -60.43 9.72 8.86
C GLU A 112 -60.93 9.65 10.30
N ARG A 113 -60.03 9.78 11.28
CA ARG A 113 -60.41 9.78 12.71
C ARG A 113 -61.28 10.97 13.06
N GLY A 114 -60.95 12.16 12.57
CA GLY A 114 -61.75 13.37 12.80
C GLY A 114 -63.18 13.21 12.27
N TYR A 115 -63.32 12.65 11.07
CA TYR A 115 -64.64 12.36 10.49
C TYR A 115 -65.38 11.26 11.24
N ALA A 116 -64.69 10.17 11.60
CA ALA A 116 -65.30 9.08 12.37
C ALA A 116 -65.79 9.52 13.76
N LEU A 117 -65.11 10.50 14.39
CA LEU A 117 -65.47 11.01 15.71
C LEU A 117 -66.56 12.10 15.67
N SER A 118 -66.54 12.96 14.65
CA SER A 118 -67.42 14.14 14.59
C SER A 118 -68.59 13.99 13.60
N GLY A 119 -68.46 13.12 12.60
CA GLY A 119 -69.35 13.05 11.43
C GLY A 119 -69.29 14.27 10.52
N MET A 120 -68.45 15.27 10.83
CA MET A 120 -68.39 16.53 10.10
C MET A 120 -67.49 16.40 8.86
N PRO A 121 -68.00 16.67 7.64
CA PRO A 121 -67.24 16.54 6.41
C PRO A 121 -65.95 17.36 6.38
N ASP A 122 -65.89 18.46 7.12
CA ASP A 122 -64.72 19.34 7.23
C ASP A 122 -63.52 18.61 7.84
N SER A 123 -63.76 17.59 8.66
CA SER A 123 -62.70 16.74 9.22
C SER A 123 -61.97 15.92 8.16
N LEU A 124 -62.49 15.79 6.94
CA LEU A 124 -61.81 15.10 5.84
C LEU A 124 -60.79 15.98 5.09
N GLU A 125 -60.65 17.25 5.46
CA GLU A 125 -59.69 18.17 4.84
C GLU A 125 -58.23 17.67 4.94
N PRO A 126 -57.73 17.20 6.10
CA PRO A 126 -56.43 16.54 6.21
C PRO A 126 -56.29 15.30 5.32
N TYR A 127 -57.36 14.50 5.19
CA TYR A 127 -57.34 13.31 4.35
C TYR A 127 -57.19 13.64 2.86
N ARG A 128 -57.99 14.59 2.38
CA ARG A 128 -57.91 15.04 0.98
C ARG A 128 -56.52 15.59 0.64
N ARG A 129 -55.94 16.38 1.54
CA ARG A 129 -54.57 16.90 1.38
C ARG A 129 -53.53 15.78 1.35
N GLY A 130 -53.61 14.82 2.26
CA GLY A 130 -52.68 13.69 2.30
C GLY A 130 -52.72 12.85 1.02
N VAL A 131 -53.92 12.59 0.47
CA VAL A 131 -54.09 11.88 -0.81
C VAL A 131 -53.48 12.65 -1.98
N GLU A 132 -53.69 13.97 -2.05
CA GLU A 132 -53.13 14.82 -3.10
C GLU A 132 -51.59 14.87 -3.04
N ASN A 133 -51.02 14.97 -1.83
CA ASN A 133 -49.58 14.99 -1.62
C ASN A 133 -48.92 13.66 -2.05
N VAL A 134 -49.51 12.51 -1.66
CA VAL A 134 -49.02 11.19 -2.09
C VAL A 134 -49.16 11.02 -3.60
N ALA A 135 -50.29 11.43 -4.20
CA ALA A 135 -50.51 11.34 -5.64
C ALA A 135 -49.51 12.20 -6.43
N THR A 136 -49.16 13.37 -5.91
CA THR A 136 -48.14 14.25 -6.51
C THR A 136 -46.75 13.63 -6.42
N PHE A 137 -46.42 13.02 -5.29
CA PHE A 137 -45.14 12.34 -5.08
C PHE A 137 -44.98 11.13 -6.03
N LEU A 138 -46.02 10.30 -6.19
CA LEU A 138 -46.00 9.12 -7.07
C LEU A 138 -45.95 9.47 -8.56
N ARG A 139 -46.31 10.69 -8.95
CA ARG A 139 -46.24 11.18 -10.33
C ARG A 139 -44.85 11.70 -10.72
N GLN A 140 -43.96 11.93 -9.76
CA GLN A 140 -42.59 12.32 -10.05
C GLN A 140 -41.78 11.06 -10.40
N PRO A 141 -41.21 10.94 -11.61
CA PRO A 141 -40.30 9.86 -11.92
C PRO A 141 -39.08 9.97 -11.01
N ALA A 142 -38.77 8.89 -10.27
CA ALA A 142 -37.51 8.76 -9.56
C ALA A 142 -36.37 8.97 -10.58
N HIS A 143 -35.58 10.03 -10.39
CA HIS A 143 -34.40 10.34 -11.19
C HIS A 143 -33.20 9.53 -10.72
#